data_AF-X1FG46-F1
#
_entry.id   AF-X1FG46-F1
#
_cell.length_a   1.000
_cell.length_b   1.000
_cell.length_c   1.000
_cell.angle_alpha   90.00
_cell.angle_beta   90.00
_cell.angle_gamma   90.00
#
_symmetry.space_group_name_H-M   'P 1'
#
loop_
_entity.id
_entity.type
_entity.pdbx_description
1 polymer ?
#
loop_
_entity_poly.entity_id
_entity_poly.type
_entity_poly.pdbx_seq_one_letter_code
_entity_poly.pdbx_strand_id
1 'polypeptide(L)' 'MVEQLTGFHPDVIVVAAFGQILPQSVLGLPRLGCINIHPSLLPRFRGASPVASAILAGDEFTGVSIMLMDEGLDTG' A
#
# COMPACT_ATOMS: atom_id res chain seq x y z
N MET A 1 -10.62 -1.57 15.79
CA MET A 1 -10.21 -1.39 14.38
C MET A 1 -11.05 -2.24 13.44
N VAL A 2 -10.87 -3.57 13.38
CA VAL A 2 -11.60 -4.44 12.43
C VAL A 2 -13.12 -4.28 12.56
N GLU A 3 -13.66 -4.35 13.78
CA GLU A 3 -15.10 -4.22 14.03
C GLU A 3 -15.70 -2.89 13.54
N GLN A 4 -14.95 -1.80 13.66
CA GLN A 4 -15.35 -0.48 13.14
C GLN A 4 -15.30 -0.44 11.61
N LEU A 5 -14.25 -1.03 11.01
CA LEU A 5 -14.10 -1.10 9.56
C LEU A 5 -15.21 -1.96 8.92
N THR A 6 -15.60 -3.06 9.57
CA THR A 6 -16.72 -3.90 9.13
C THR A 6 -18.02 -3.12 9.09
N GLY A 7 -18.28 -2.28 10.11
CA GLY A 7 -19.50 -1.45 10.17
C GLY A 7 -19.62 -0.39 9.07
N PHE A 8 -18.52 -0.05 8.39
CA PHE A 8 -18.56 0.88 7.25
C PHE A 8 -18.95 0.22 5.93
N HIS A 9 -18.99 -1.12 5.85
CA HIS A 9 -19.27 -1.86 4.62
C HIS A 9 -18.48 -1.34 3.40
N PRO A 10 -17.14 -1.26 3.47
CA PRO A 10 -16.35 -0.62 2.44
C PRO A 10 -16.38 -1.43 1.13
N ASP A 11 -16.48 -0.74 0.00
CA ASP A 11 -16.25 -1.36 -1.30
C ASP A 11 -14.75 -1.51 -1.60
N VAL A 12 -13.93 -0.53 -1.18
CA VAL A 12 -12.47 -0.45 -1.33
C VAL A 12 -11.89 0.08 -0.02
N ILE A 13 -10.69 -0.38 0.36
CA ILE A 13 -9.87 0.26 1.39
C ILE A 13 -8.64 0.88 0.72
N VAL A 14 -8.33 2.13 1.05
CA VAL A 14 -7.13 2.82 0.58
C VAL A 14 -6.14 2.95 1.72
N VAL A 15 -4.93 2.45 1.49
CA VAL A 15 -3.81 2.50 2.41
C VAL A 15 -2.82 3.55 1.92
N ALA A 16 -2.48 4.49 2.80
CA ALA A 16 -1.55 5.58 2.49
C ALA A 16 -0.62 5.77 3.69
N ALA A 17 0.68 5.54 3.47
CA ALA A 17 1.73 5.70 4.49
C ALA A 17 1.45 4.92 5.79
N PHE A 18 0.88 3.71 5.69
CA PHE A 18 0.63 2.83 6.84
C PHE A 18 1.72 1.77 6.92
N GLY A 19 2.56 1.85 7.96
CA GLY A 19 3.76 1.01 8.09
C GLY A 19 3.55 -0.40 8.67
N GLN A 20 2.30 -0.80 8.94
CA GLN A 20 2.00 -2.13 9.49
C GLN A 20 1.39 -3.03 8.43
N ILE A 21 1.68 -4.33 8.52
CA ILE A 21 1.01 -5.35 7.70
C ILE A 21 -0.47 -5.38 8.09
N LEU A 22 -1.35 -5.28 7.09
CA LEU A 22 -2.77 -5.45 7.32
C LEU A 22 -3.09 -6.92 7.60
N PRO A 23 -3.83 -7.23 8.67
CA PRO A 23 -4.26 -8.61 8.90
C PRO A 23 -5.26 -9.03 7.81
N GLN A 24 -5.32 -10.33 7.53
CA GLN A 24 -6.23 -10.91 6.54
C GLN A 24 -7.71 -10.55 6.82
N SER A 25 -8.07 -10.38 8.08
CA SER A 25 -9.40 -9.93 8.52
C SER A 25 -9.76 -8.51 8.08
N VAL A 26 -8.80 -7.70 7.65
CA VAL A 26 -9.01 -6.38 7.04
C VAL A 26 -8.89 -6.46 5.53
N LEU A 27 -7.89 -7.20 5.00
CA LEU A 27 -7.69 -7.39 3.56
C LEU A 27 -8.92 -8.00 2.87
N GLY A 28 -9.63 -8.89 3.55
CA GLY A 28 -10.83 -9.54 3.05
C GLY A 28 -12.15 -8.78 3.27
N LEU A 29 -12.13 -7.59 3.89
CA LEU A 29 -13.36 -6.80 4.10
C LEU A 29 -13.93 -6.20 2.80
N PRO A 30 -13.15 -5.44 2.01
CA PRO A 30 -13.68 -4.77 0.83
C PRO A 30 -13.84 -5.71 -0.35
N ARG A 31 -15.02 -5.69 -1.01
CA ARG A 31 -15.29 -6.55 -2.18
C ARG A 31 -14.38 -6.25 -3.39
N LEU A 32 -13.86 -5.03 -3.49
CA LEU A 32 -12.95 -4.61 -4.56
C LEU A 32 -11.48 -4.60 -4.10
N GLY A 33 -11.19 -5.06 -2.88
CA GLY A 33 -9.85 -5.20 -2.33
C GLY A 33 -9.30 -3.94 -1.65
N CYS A 34 -8.07 -4.09 -1.14
CA CYS A 34 -7.29 -3.01 -0.54
C CYS A 34 -6.25 -2.50 -1.55
N ILE A 35 -6.13 -1.19 -1.72
CA ILE A 35 -5.09 -0.59 -2.57
C ILE A 35 -4.11 0.19 -1.70
N ASN A 36 -2.81 0.13 -2.05
CA ASN A 36 -1.77 0.91 -1.40
C ASN A 36 -1.20 1.96 -2.34
N ILE A 37 -0.94 3.15 -1.79
CA ILE A 37 -0.20 4.22 -2.45
C ILE A 37 1.28 4.05 -2.10
N HIS A 38 2.11 3.76 -3.11
CA HIS A 38 3.54 3.56 -2.93
C HIS A 38 4.34 4.69 -3.59
N PRO A 39 5.17 5.45 -2.86
CA PRO A 39 5.89 6.62 -3.39
C PRO A 39 7.16 6.27 -4.18
N SER A 40 7.05 5.31 -5.09
CA SER A 40 8.01 5.08 -6.18
C SER A 40 7.30 4.54 -7.43
N LEU A 41 8.03 4.50 -8.54
CA LEU A 41 7.63 3.75 -9.74
C LEU A 41 7.94 2.26 -9.52
N LEU A 42 6.96 1.51 -9.02
CA LEU A 42 7.10 0.07 -8.80
C LEU A 42 7.50 -0.64 -10.12
N PRO A 43 8.39 -1.66 -10.07
CA PRO A 43 8.91 -2.32 -8.87
C PRO A 43 10.14 -1.63 -8.23
N ARG A 44 10.57 -0.45 -8.70
CA ARG A 44 11.73 0.27 -8.16
C ARG A 44 11.46 0.72 -6.73
N PHE A 45 12.44 0.55 -5.83
CA PHE A 45 12.38 0.97 -4.42
C PHE A 45 11.11 0.52 -3.66
N ARG A 46 10.75 -0.76 -3.74
CA ARG A 46 9.80 -1.37 -2.78
C ARG A 46 10.30 -1.19 -1.33
N GLY A 47 9.40 -1.28 -0.36
CA GLY A 47 9.72 -1.18 1.06
C GLY A 47 9.56 0.23 1.65
N ALA A 48 10.10 0.43 2.85
CA ALA A 48 9.70 1.53 3.74
C ALA A 48 10.26 2.93 3.40
N SER A 49 11.25 3.04 2.50
CA SER A 49 11.99 4.30 2.29
C SER A 49 12.17 4.73 0.82
N PRO A 50 11.13 4.63 -0.04
CA PRO A 50 11.28 4.81 -1.48
C PRO A 50 11.79 6.19 -1.91
N VAL A 51 11.34 7.25 -1.23
CA VAL A 51 11.76 8.63 -1.53
C VAL A 51 13.24 8.83 -1.22
N ALA A 52 13.68 8.39 -0.04
CA ALA A 52 15.09 8.46 0.34
C ALA A 52 15.97 7.64 -0.61
N SER A 53 15.50 6.46 -1.02
CA SER A 53 16.22 5.62 -2.00
C SER A 53 16.35 6.29 -3.36
N ALA A 54 15.32 6.98 -3.86
CA ALA A 54 15.40 7.74 -5.11
C ALA A 54 16.41 8.89 -5.03
N ILE A 55 16.43 9.63 -3.91
CA ILE A 55 17.40 10.71 -3.66
C ILE A 55 18.83 10.14 -3.62
N LEU A 56 19.05 9.06 -2.87
CA LEU A 56 20.38 8.44 -2.75
C LEU A 56 20.89 7.84 -4.06
N ALA A 57 19.98 7.37 -4.92
CA ALA A 57 20.33 6.88 -6.26
C ALA A 57 20.63 8.01 -7.26
N GLY A 58 20.34 9.27 -6.90
CA GLY A 58 20.49 10.41 -7.80
C GLY A 58 19.43 10.43 -8.92
N ASP A 59 18.25 9.86 -8.68
CA ASP A 59 17.19 9.84 -9.67
C ASP A 59 16.67 11.26 -9.95
N GLU A 60 16.68 11.68 -11.23
CA GLU A 60 16.16 12.97 -11.66
C GLU A 60 14.63 13.05 -11.51
N PHE A 61 13.95 11.91 -11.62
CA PHE A 61 12.53 11.77 -11.38
C PHE A 61 12.20 10.43 -10.72
N THR A 62 11.13 10.44 -9.94
CA THR A 62 10.44 9.23 -9.45
C THR A 62 8.94 9.44 -9.65
N GLY A 63 8.09 8.62 -9.02
CA GLY A 63 6.65 8.76 -9.13
C GLY A 63 5.92 8.05 -8.00
N VAL A 64 4.63 7.84 -8.21
CA VAL A 64 3.74 7.16 -7.29
C VAL A 64 3.06 6.03 -8.04
N SER A 65 3.00 4.86 -7.42
CA SER A 65 2.25 3.70 -7.92
C SER A 65 1.06 3.43 -7.02
N ILE A 66 -0.04 2.97 -7.61
CA ILE A 66 -1.15 2.36 -6.88
C ILE A 66 -1.08 0.86 -7.14
N MET A 67 -1.02 0.08 -6.07
CA MET A 67 -0.98 -1.38 -6.17
C MET A 67 -2.15 -2.01 -5.42
N LEU A 68 -2.69 -3.10 -5.95
CA LEU A 68 -3.62 -3.96 -5.22
C LEU A 68 -2.82 -4.74 -4.18
N MET A 69 -3.27 -4.74 -2.93
CA MET A 69 -2.59 -5.44 -1.86
C MET A 69 -2.98 -6.91 -1.84
N ASP A 70 -1.99 -7.75 -1.58
CA ASP A 70 -2.12 -9.18 -1.27
C ASP A 70 -1.67 -9.40 0.19
N GLU A 71 -1.65 -10.64 0.66
CA GLU A 71 -1.19 -11.02 2.00
C GLU A 71 0.29 -10.64 2.27
N GLY A 72 1.08 -10.37 1.22
CA GLY A 72 2.47 -9.92 1.29
C GLY A 72 2.64 -8.39 1.30
N LEU A 73 3.68 -7.92 1.99
CA LEU A 73 4.09 -6.51 1.96
C LEU A 73 4.74 -6.20 0.61
N ASP A 74 4.14 -5.28 -0.15
CA ASP A 74 4.61 -4.90 -1.48
C ASP A 74 4.85 -6.11 -2.40
N THR A 75 3.89 -7.01 -2.52
CA THR A 75 3.93 -8.13 -3.50
C THR A 75 3.00 -7.96 -4.70
N GLY A 76 2.09 -6.98 -4.64
CA GLY A 76 1.23 -6.56 -5.75
C GLY A 76 1.94 -5.71 -6.81
#